data_AF-A0A0N1H4P5-F1
#
_entry.id   AF-A0A0N1H4P5-F1
#
_cell.length_a   1.000
_cell.length_b   1.000
_cell.length_c   1.000
_cell.angle_alpha   90.00
_cell.angle_beta   90.00
_cell.angle_gamma   90.00
#
_symmetry.space_group_name_H-M   'P 1'
#
loop_
_entity.id
_entity.type
_entity.pdbx_description
1 polymer ?
#
loop_
_entity_poly.entity_id
_entity_poly.type
_entity_poly.pdbx_seq_one_letter_code
_entity_poly.pdbx_strand_id
1 'polypeptide(L)'
;MATSTSDTASHLPGLPSEVLQMIFKEVFKGLHLDCKYSPVSSITRITYPSSIIVSKQYLAEAMAAVLQEATIDLGRQKFNQARGLPYSFPGFQNVQHIKAPLWHHTLPGAALAAVKAAPRLLTLTLTLEYPFWLWHSSGSWKFASGSFGSNAAQLVLETKGVEVFKSKFQSFLSHKLQPFWRDIIREWSQRHEAFQICMAADLTAQTTDLKSFHLSTAIFSTRTGALALMPGKDNVNPVKDKPEFVVPLDPSFFRGLIGGYVN
;
A
#
# COMPACT_ATOMS: atom_id res chain seq x y z
N MET A 1 -7.83 60.46 13.73
CA MET A 1 -7.40 59.13 14.23
C MET A 1 -8.41 58.11 13.75
N ALA A 2 -8.03 57.29 12.77
CA ALA A 2 -8.78 56.11 12.36
C ALA A 2 -7.75 54.98 12.29
N THR A 3 -7.77 54.11 13.29
CA THR A 3 -6.98 52.88 13.33
C THR A 3 -7.63 51.89 12.37
N SER A 4 -6.97 51.65 11.24
CA SER A 4 -7.34 50.63 10.25
C SER A 4 -7.18 49.24 10.86
N THR A 5 -8.30 48.60 11.20
CA THR A 5 -8.36 47.21 11.63
C THR A 5 -8.34 46.26 10.44
N SER A 6 -7.25 45.49 10.39
CA SER A 6 -7.16 44.09 9.96
C SER A 6 -7.68 43.68 8.57
N ASP A 7 -6.76 43.72 7.61
CA ASP A 7 -6.82 42.95 6.36
C ASP A 7 -6.01 41.64 6.48
N THR A 8 -5.94 41.07 7.69
CA THR A 8 -5.04 39.93 8.03
C THR A 8 -5.64 38.55 7.75
N ALA A 9 -6.86 38.46 7.22
CA ALA A 9 -7.58 37.19 7.03
C ALA A 9 -7.42 36.55 5.63
N SER A 10 -6.64 37.13 4.72
CA SER A 10 -6.62 36.74 3.31
C SER A 10 -5.46 35.82 2.88
N HIS A 11 -4.57 35.44 3.80
CA HIS A 11 -3.41 34.60 3.47
C HIS A 11 -3.42 33.27 4.22
N LEU A 12 -3.31 32.17 3.46
CA LEU A 12 -3.28 30.79 3.96
C LEU A 12 -2.31 30.59 5.15
N PRO A 13 -1.09 31.17 5.18
CA PRO A 13 -0.17 31.04 6.32
C PRO A 13 -0.59 31.81 7.58
N GLY A 14 -1.58 32.70 7.48
CA GLY A 14 -2.14 33.45 8.62
C GLY A 14 -3.33 32.75 9.28
N LEU A 15 -3.72 31.57 8.80
CA LEU A 15 -4.76 30.75 9.42
C LEU A 15 -4.29 30.21 10.78
N PRO A 16 -5.20 30.02 11.76
CA PRO A 16 -4.88 29.33 13.01
C PRO A 16 -4.31 27.93 12.75
N SER A 17 -3.38 27.48 13.60
CA SER A 17 -2.72 26.18 13.48
C SER A 17 -3.72 25.02 13.40
N GLU A 18 -4.82 25.09 14.13
CA GLU A 18 -5.87 24.08 14.14
C GLU A 18 -6.55 23.95 12.76
N VAL A 19 -6.83 25.08 12.12
CA VAL A 19 -7.42 25.12 10.77
C VAL A 19 -6.43 24.59 9.74
N LEU A 20 -5.16 24.97 9.83
CA LEU A 20 -4.10 24.45 8.97
C LEU A 20 -3.95 22.93 9.11
N GLN A 21 -3.94 22.41 10.34
CA GLN A 21 -3.86 20.97 10.58
C GLN A 21 -5.05 20.21 10.00
N MET A 22 -6.27 20.76 10.11
CA MET A 22 -7.45 20.16 9.48
C MET A 22 -7.32 20.11 7.94
N ILE A 23 -6.87 21.20 7.32
CA ILE A 23 -6.63 21.25 5.87
C ILE A 23 -5.57 20.22 5.48
N PHE A 24 -4.44 20.19 6.18
CA PHE A 24 -3.36 19.27 5.88
C PHE A 24 -3.75 17.82 6.03
N LYS A 25 -4.54 17.49 7.06
CA LYS A 25 -5.04 16.12 7.24
C LYS A 25 -5.82 15.65 6.03
N GLU A 26 -6.73 16.48 5.53
CA GLU A 26 -7.54 16.12 4.37
C GLU A 26 -6.71 16.10 3.08
N VAL A 27 -5.84 17.09 2.88
CA VAL A 27 -5.02 17.21 1.66
C VAL A 27 -3.98 16.10 1.53
N PHE A 28 -3.38 15.67 2.65
CA PHE A 28 -2.33 14.64 2.64
C PHE A 28 -2.88 13.22 2.76
N LYS A 29 -4.18 13.07 3.02
CA LYS A 29 -4.84 11.77 3.01
C LYS A 29 -4.74 11.13 1.63
N GLY A 30 -4.14 9.94 1.57
CA GLY A 30 -3.90 9.23 0.30
C GLY A 30 -2.77 9.80 -0.55
N LEU A 31 -2.03 10.81 -0.06
CA LEU A 31 -0.80 11.24 -0.71
C LEU A 31 0.24 10.12 -0.62
N HIS A 32 0.93 9.85 -1.71
CA HIS A 32 2.04 8.92 -1.76
C HIS A 32 3.36 9.68 -1.86
N LEU A 33 4.28 9.42 -0.92
CA LEU A 33 5.60 10.02 -0.91
C LEU A 33 6.68 8.99 -1.15
N ASP A 34 7.54 9.27 -2.13
CA ASP A 34 8.66 8.39 -2.44
C ASP A 34 9.80 8.53 -1.44
N CYS A 35 10.50 7.43 -1.21
CA CYS A 35 11.79 7.42 -0.53
C CYS A 35 12.98 7.44 -1.49
N LYS A 36 14.00 8.24 -1.16
CA LYS A 36 15.31 8.22 -1.81
C LYS A 36 16.34 7.59 -0.88
N TYR A 37 16.90 6.45 -1.32
CA TYR A 37 18.03 5.80 -0.66
C TYR A 37 19.35 6.34 -1.19
N SER A 38 20.26 6.70 -0.29
CA SER A 38 21.66 7.06 -0.59
C SER A 38 22.58 5.92 -0.19
N PRO A 39 23.18 5.17 -1.15
CA PRO A 39 24.09 4.06 -0.83
C PRO A 39 25.32 4.49 -0.03
N VAL A 40 25.84 5.69 -0.30
CA VAL A 40 27.06 6.22 0.34
C VAL A 40 26.84 6.44 1.83
N SER A 41 25.68 6.95 2.23
CA SER A 41 25.36 7.21 3.64
C SER A 41 24.51 6.11 4.29
N SER A 42 24.01 5.17 3.49
CA SER A 42 22.99 4.19 3.88
C SER A 42 21.73 4.81 4.51
N ILE A 43 21.45 6.08 4.19
CA ILE A 43 20.29 6.81 4.67
C ILE A 43 19.17 6.79 3.62
N THR A 44 17.96 6.50 4.08
CA THR A 44 16.73 6.69 3.34
C THR A 44 16.05 7.99 3.78
N ARG A 45 15.74 8.86 2.82
CA ARG A 45 15.02 10.12 3.07
C ARG A 45 13.67 10.12 2.38
N ILE A 46 12.66 10.61 3.08
CA ILE A 46 11.33 10.89 2.51
C ILE A 46 11.47 12.10 1.59
N THR A 47 10.89 12.01 0.38
CA THR A 47 10.82 13.13 -0.55
C THR A 47 9.53 13.89 -0.29
N TYR A 48 9.64 15.09 0.26
CA TYR A 48 8.48 15.96 0.48
C TYR A 48 8.17 16.80 -0.77
N PRO A 49 6.89 17.10 -1.05
CA PRO A 49 6.52 17.99 -2.13
C PRO A 49 6.99 19.41 -1.82
N SER A 50 7.44 20.16 -2.82
CA SER A 50 7.91 21.55 -2.63
C SER A 50 6.83 22.48 -2.08
N SER A 51 5.55 22.13 -2.28
CA SER A 51 4.40 22.90 -1.81
C SER A 51 4.28 23.04 -0.28
N ILE A 52 4.99 22.24 0.51
CA ILE A 52 5.02 22.42 1.98
C ILE A 52 6.04 23.46 2.44
N ILE A 53 6.91 23.93 1.54
CA ILE A 53 8.01 24.86 1.85
C ILE A 53 7.54 26.30 1.59
N VAL A 54 6.60 26.78 2.41
CA VAL A 54 6.02 28.14 2.29
C VAL A 54 6.61 29.09 3.33
N SER A 55 6.59 28.69 4.60
CA SER A 55 7.18 29.41 5.73
C SER A 55 7.69 28.39 6.75
N LYS A 56 8.47 28.82 7.74
CA LYS A 56 8.98 27.91 8.79
C LYS A 56 7.84 27.26 9.59
N GLN A 57 6.83 28.06 9.97
CA GLN A 57 5.67 27.56 10.72
C GLN A 57 4.82 26.63 9.87
N TYR A 58 4.51 27.04 8.63
CA TYR A 58 3.74 26.21 7.70
C TYR A 58 4.43 24.87 7.43
N LEU A 59 5.74 24.89 7.23
CA LEU A 59 6.54 23.68 7.02
C LEU A 59 6.47 22.74 8.23
N ALA A 60 6.62 23.27 9.45
CA ALA A 60 6.58 22.46 10.67
C ALA A 60 5.23 21.74 10.84
N GLU A 61 4.13 22.48 10.65
CA GLU A 61 2.76 21.95 10.73
C GLU A 61 2.48 20.94 9.60
N ALA A 62 2.84 21.30 8.36
CA ALA A 62 2.64 20.44 7.20
C ALA A 62 3.46 19.15 7.30
N MET A 63 4.72 19.21 7.75
CA MET A 63 5.54 18.01 7.92
C MET A 63 4.96 17.05 8.95
N ALA A 64 4.44 17.56 10.07
CA ALA A 64 3.82 16.73 11.09
C ALA A 64 2.58 16.01 10.54
N ALA A 65 1.71 16.72 9.81
CA ALA A 65 0.53 16.15 9.19
C ALA A 65 0.87 15.16 8.06
N VAL A 66 1.83 15.50 7.18
CA VAL A 66 2.30 14.62 6.10
C VAL A 66 2.75 13.27 6.65
N LEU A 67 3.56 13.25 7.71
CA LEU A 67 4.08 11.99 8.26
C LEU A 67 2.98 11.11 8.85
N GLN A 68 1.90 11.70 9.34
CA GLN A 68 0.77 10.97 9.91
C GLN A 68 -0.19 10.45 8.85
N GLU A 69 -0.42 11.20 7.77
CA GLU A 69 -1.54 10.91 6.85
C GLU A 69 -1.08 10.36 5.49
N ALA A 70 0.13 10.71 5.06
CA ALA A 70 0.67 10.26 3.78
C ALA A 70 1.22 8.82 3.88
N THR A 71 1.14 8.10 2.77
CA THR A 71 1.77 6.79 2.61
C THR A 71 3.20 6.94 2.09
N ILE A 72 4.17 6.50 2.89
CA ILE A 72 5.58 6.49 2.50
C ILE A 72 5.86 5.24 1.67
N ASP A 73 6.12 5.42 0.38
CA ASP A 73 6.45 4.36 -0.57
C ASP A 73 7.97 4.13 -0.61
N LEU A 74 8.40 2.95 -0.19
CA LEU A 74 9.80 2.54 -0.23
C LEU A 74 10.27 2.27 -1.68
N GLY A 75 9.38 2.18 -2.66
CA GLY A 75 9.71 2.13 -4.08
C GLY A 75 10.37 0.82 -4.55
N ARG A 76 10.34 0.58 -5.87
CA ARG A 76 10.74 -0.70 -6.50
C ARG A 76 12.26 -0.94 -6.64
N GLN A 77 13.07 0.10 -6.89
CA GLN A 77 14.35 -0.11 -7.59
C GLN A 77 15.65 0.06 -6.80
N LYS A 78 15.67 0.66 -5.60
CA LYS A 78 16.96 1.05 -4.96
C LYS A 78 17.32 0.32 -3.67
N PHE A 79 16.38 -0.39 -3.06
CA PHE A 79 16.63 -1.15 -1.83
C PHE A 79 17.19 -2.56 -2.06
N ASN A 80 17.05 -3.08 -3.29
CA ASN A 80 17.44 -4.46 -3.60
C ASN A 80 18.96 -4.64 -3.83
N GLN A 81 19.70 -3.54 -4.03
CA GLN A 81 21.14 -3.58 -4.32
C GLN A 81 22.01 -3.51 -3.05
N ALA A 82 21.45 -3.09 -1.91
CA ALA A 82 22.18 -2.92 -0.65
C ALA A 82 22.04 -4.14 0.28
N ARG A 83 22.37 -5.34 -0.24
CA ARG A 83 22.37 -6.56 0.58
C ARG A 83 23.34 -6.40 1.77
N GLY A 84 22.82 -6.47 2.99
CA GLY A 84 23.63 -6.49 4.22
C GLY A 84 24.06 -5.13 4.77
N LEU A 85 23.69 -4.00 4.14
CA LEU A 85 23.98 -2.67 4.69
C LEU A 85 22.88 -2.24 5.68
N PRO A 86 23.25 -1.62 6.82
CA PRO A 86 22.28 -1.12 7.77
C PRO A 86 21.51 0.04 7.15
N TYR A 87 20.18 -0.05 7.12
CA TYR A 87 19.33 1.04 6.67
C TYR A 87 19.07 2.02 7.80
N SER A 88 19.30 3.30 7.57
CA SER A 88 18.90 4.38 8.47
C SER A 88 17.70 5.13 7.90
N PHE A 89 16.65 5.28 8.72
CA PHE A 89 15.39 5.93 8.36
C PHE A 89 15.12 7.13 9.28
N PRO A 90 15.92 8.19 9.21
CA PRO A 90 15.71 9.38 10.03
C PRO A 90 14.36 10.03 9.69
N GLY A 91 13.60 10.41 10.72
CA GLY A 91 12.29 11.04 10.56
C GLY A 91 11.11 10.06 10.53
N PHE A 92 11.35 8.75 10.58
CA PHE A 92 10.27 7.75 10.54
C PHE A 92 9.49 7.60 11.85
N GLN A 93 9.92 8.24 12.94
CA GLN A 93 9.29 8.11 14.26
C GLN A 93 7.79 8.46 14.29
N ASN A 94 7.36 9.32 13.37
CA ASN A 94 5.98 9.78 13.24
C ASN A 94 5.24 9.18 12.04
N VAL A 95 5.88 8.32 11.25
CA VAL A 95 5.28 7.69 10.07
C VAL A 95 4.21 6.70 10.51
N GLN A 96 3.01 6.81 9.93
CA GLN A 96 1.89 5.92 10.24
C GLN A 96 1.53 4.97 9.09
N HIS A 97 1.90 5.29 7.85
CA HIS A 97 1.57 4.47 6.68
C HIS A 97 2.81 4.22 5.84
N ILE A 98 3.20 2.94 5.71
CA ILE A 98 4.33 2.50 4.88
C ILE A 98 3.80 1.59 3.78
N LYS A 99 4.28 1.79 2.56
CA LYS A 99 4.09 0.89 1.43
C LYS A 99 5.45 0.36 0.98
N ALA A 100 5.56 -0.95 0.78
CA ALA A 100 6.78 -1.59 0.34
C ALA A 100 6.51 -2.69 -0.70
N PRO A 101 7.35 -2.82 -1.72
CA PRO A 101 7.23 -3.92 -2.67
C PRO A 101 7.64 -5.25 -2.02
N LEU A 102 6.97 -6.31 -2.46
CA LEU A 102 7.19 -7.67 -1.99
C LEU A 102 7.66 -8.54 -3.16
N TRP A 103 8.93 -8.93 -3.10
CA TRP A 103 9.60 -9.74 -4.11
C TRP A 103 9.67 -11.19 -3.64
N HIS A 104 9.45 -12.16 -4.55
CA HIS A 104 9.40 -13.60 -4.23
C HIS A 104 10.69 -14.18 -3.60
N HIS A 105 11.78 -13.44 -3.58
CA HIS A 105 13.10 -13.94 -3.17
C HIS A 105 13.81 -13.06 -2.14
N THR A 106 13.22 -11.93 -1.77
CA THR A 106 13.81 -11.00 -0.82
C THR A 106 12.68 -10.32 -0.08
N LEU A 107 12.55 -10.59 1.22
CA LEU A 107 12.05 -9.55 2.09
C LEU A 107 13.12 -8.46 2.08
N PRO A 108 12.85 -7.25 1.59
CA PRO A 108 13.85 -6.20 1.64
C PRO A 108 14.06 -5.92 3.11
N GLY A 109 15.25 -6.18 3.67
CA GLY A 109 15.57 -5.79 5.05
C GLY A 109 15.22 -4.33 5.35
N ALA A 110 15.17 -3.50 4.30
CA ALA A 110 14.62 -2.15 4.31
C ALA A 110 13.17 -2.04 4.82
N ALA A 111 12.26 -2.93 4.42
CA ALA A 111 10.86 -2.90 4.88
C ALA A 111 10.79 -3.15 6.39
N LEU A 112 11.47 -4.18 6.89
CA LEU A 112 11.55 -4.46 8.32
C LEU A 112 12.23 -3.31 9.09
N ALA A 113 13.33 -2.77 8.56
CA ALA A 113 14.03 -1.64 9.17
C ALA A 113 13.16 -0.37 9.20
N ALA A 114 12.36 -0.11 8.16
CA ALA A 114 11.41 0.99 8.13
C ALA A 114 10.29 0.80 9.16
N VAL A 115 9.73 -0.42 9.28
CA VAL A 115 8.75 -0.76 10.32
C VAL A 115 9.34 -0.53 11.70
N LYS A 116 10.57 -0.99 11.96
CA LYS A 116 11.29 -0.77 13.22
C LYS A 116 11.52 0.72 13.52
N ALA A 117 11.84 1.51 12.49
CA ALA A 117 12.04 2.96 12.62
C ALA A 117 10.72 3.74 12.80
N ALA A 118 9.57 3.13 12.54
CA ALA A 118 8.23 3.70 12.67
C ALA A 118 7.46 3.07 13.84
N PRO A 119 7.73 3.43 15.10
CA PRO A 119 7.03 2.88 16.27
C PRO A 119 5.52 3.22 16.28
N ARG A 120 5.11 4.31 15.63
CA ARG A 120 3.72 4.76 15.51
C ARG A 120 3.01 4.26 14.24
N LEU A 121 3.59 3.27 13.57
CA LEU A 121 3.00 2.69 12.37
C LEU A 121 1.56 2.24 12.64
N LEU A 122 0.65 2.56 11.73
CA LEU A 122 -0.73 2.09 11.73
C LEU A 122 -1.00 1.11 10.60
N THR A 123 -0.35 1.28 9.44
CA THR A 123 -0.55 0.41 8.27
C THR A 123 0.77 0.12 7.57
N LEU A 124 1.04 -1.16 7.32
CA LEU A 124 2.06 -1.63 6.40
C LEU A 124 1.39 -2.27 5.18
N THR A 125 1.54 -1.67 4.00
CA THR A 125 1.04 -2.24 2.74
C THR A 125 2.16 -2.88 1.96
N LEU A 126 2.06 -4.19 1.75
CA LEU A 126 3.02 -4.99 0.99
C LEU A 126 2.46 -5.25 -0.40
N THR A 127 3.09 -4.70 -1.43
CA THR A 127 2.62 -4.83 -2.82
C THR A 127 3.38 -5.93 -3.55
N LEU A 128 2.68 -7.00 -3.94
CA LEU A 128 3.25 -8.06 -4.75
C LEU A 128 3.54 -7.51 -6.15
N GLU A 129 4.79 -7.65 -6.61
CA GLU A 129 5.16 -7.14 -7.93
C GLU A 129 4.67 -8.01 -9.09
N TYR A 130 4.43 -9.29 -8.82
CA TYR A 130 3.97 -10.24 -9.83
C TYR A 130 2.46 -10.43 -9.70
N PRO A 131 1.71 -10.27 -10.80
CA PRO A 131 0.27 -10.49 -10.77
C PRO A 131 -0.06 -11.97 -10.65
N PHE A 132 -1.23 -12.25 -10.07
CA PHE A 132 -1.85 -13.55 -10.17
C PHE A 132 -2.55 -13.68 -11.53
N TRP A 133 -2.19 -14.71 -12.28
CA TRP A 133 -2.75 -14.95 -13.60
C TRP A 133 -3.99 -15.85 -13.54
N LEU A 134 -5.07 -15.40 -14.19
CA LEU A 134 -6.28 -16.18 -14.47
C LEU A 134 -6.38 -16.46 -15.98
N TRP A 135 -6.26 -17.73 -16.34
CA TRP A 135 -6.33 -18.20 -17.73
C TRP A 135 -7.78 -18.25 -18.22
N HIS A 136 -8.04 -17.79 -19.44
CA HIS A 136 -9.39 -17.78 -20.04
C HIS A 136 -10.10 -19.15 -19.95
N SER A 137 -9.37 -20.24 -20.22
CA SER A 137 -9.90 -21.61 -20.22
C SER A 137 -10.45 -22.08 -18.87
N SER A 138 -10.19 -21.36 -17.79
CA SER A 138 -10.67 -21.72 -16.45
C SER A 138 -12.12 -21.32 -16.18
N GLY A 139 -12.74 -20.47 -17.01
CA GLY A 139 -14.04 -19.87 -16.73
C GLY A 139 -14.02 -18.91 -15.53
N SER A 140 -12.84 -18.37 -15.21
CA SER A 140 -12.63 -17.46 -14.08
C SER A 140 -13.00 -16.01 -14.39
N TRP A 141 -13.18 -15.67 -15.66
CA TRP A 141 -13.55 -14.35 -16.13
C TRP A 141 -14.20 -14.47 -17.51
N LYS A 142 -14.92 -13.44 -17.93
CA LYS A 142 -15.51 -13.34 -19.28
C LYS A 142 -15.48 -11.91 -19.81
N PHE A 143 -15.71 -11.75 -21.10
CA PHE A 143 -15.99 -10.44 -21.69
C PHE A 143 -17.42 -9.99 -21.34
N ALA A 144 -17.58 -8.73 -20.95
CA ALA A 144 -18.88 -8.09 -20.76
C ALA A 144 -19.47 -7.74 -22.14
N SER A 145 -20.05 -8.72 -22.84
CA SER A 145 -20.83 -8.56 -24.08
C SER A 145 -20.27 -7.59 -25.14
N GLY A 146 -19.56 -8.13 -26.14
CA GLY A 146 -19.10 -7.35 -27.31
C GLY A 146 -17.89 -7.99 -27.96
N SER A 147 -17.94 -8.16 -29.28
CA SER A 147 -16.94 -8.85 -30.11
C SER A 147 -15.50 -8.40 -29.86
N PHE A 148 -14.58 -9.38 -29.88
CA PHE A 148 -13.14 -9.17 -30.12
C PHE A 148 -12.95 -8.11 -31.21
N GLY A 149 -12.51 -6.89 -30.86
CA GLY A 149 -12.28 -5.86 -31.87
C GLY A 149 -12.27 -4.41 -31.40
N SER A 150 -12.84 -4.07 -30.24
CA SER A 150 -12.72 -2.71 -29.69
C SER A 150 -11.51 -2.61 -28.77
N ASN A 151 -10.80 -1.48 -28.82
CA ASN A 151 -9.56 -1.21 -28.06
C ASN A 151 -9.75 -1.13 -26.53
N ALA A 152 -10.97 -1.39 -26.02
CA ALA A 152 -11.29 -1.43 -24.60
C ALA A 152 -12.09 -2.70 -24.31
N ALA A 153 -11.39 -3.83 -24.22
CA ALA A 153 -12.01 -5.07 -23.76
C ALA A 153 -12.50 -4.87 -22.32
N GLN A 154 -13.81 -4.92 -22.14
CA GLN A 154 -14.43 -4.87 -20.82
C GLN A 154 -14.56 -6.29 -20.27
N LEU A 155 -13.94 -6.55 -19.13
CA LEU A 155 -13.91 -7.86 -18.52
C LEU A 155 -14.72 -7.91 -17.22
N VAL A 156 -15.25 -9.08 -16.92
CA VAL A 156 -15.95 -9.42 -15.68
C VAL A 156 -15.19 -10.52 -14.97
N LEU A 157 -14.84 -10.31 -13.71
CA LEU A 157 -14.37 -11.38 -12.84
C LEU A 157 -15.56 -12.22 -12.38
N GLU A 158 -15.50 -13.52 -12.63
CA GLU A 158 -16.57 -14.46 -12.21
C GLU A 158 -16.30 -14.97 -10.79
N THR A 159 -17.35 -15.39 -10.07
CA THR A 159 -17.23 -15.98 -8.72
C THR A 159 -16.25 -17.15 -8.68
N LYS A 160 -16.20 -17.97 -9.74
CA LYS A 160 -15.21 -19.04 -9.87
C LYS A 160 -13.77 -18.50 -9.88
N GLY A 161 -13.54 -17.38 -10.55
CA GLY A 161 -12.23 -16.71 -10.56
C GLY A 161 -11.84 -16.15 -9.21
N VAL A 162 -12.81 -15.66 -8.44
CA VAL A 162 -12.63 -15.23 -7.05
C VAL A 162 -12.13 -16.39 -6.18
N GLU A 163 -12.75 -17.56 -6.26
CA GLU A 163 -12.33 -18.75 -5.49
C GLU A 163 -10.97 -19.29 -5.94
N VAL A 164 -10.70 -19.32 -7.25
CA VAL A 164 -9.38 -19.68 -7.79
C VAL A 164 -8.32 -18.71 -7.27
N PHE A 165 -8.60 -17.41 -7.29
CA PHE A 165 -7.70 -16.40 -6.78
C PHE A 165 -7.47 -16.56 -5.27
N LYS A 166 -8.52 -16.73 -4.47
CA LYS A 166 -8.43 -16.98 -3.02
C LYS A 166 -7.49 -18.15 -2.71
N SER A 167 -7.70 -19.28 -3.39
CA SER A 167 -6.86 -20.48 -3.22
C SER A 167 -5.40 -20.23 -3.60
N LYS A 168 -5.15 -19.60 -4.76
CA LYS A 168 -3.80 -19.22 -5.19
C LYS A 168 -3.13 -18.25 -4.21
N PHE A 169 -3.88 -17.29 -3.68
CA PHE A 169 -3.39 -16.31 -2.72
C PHE A 169 -3.00 -17.00 -1.40
N GLN A 170 -3.86 -17.85 -0.84
CA GLN A 170 -3.54 -18.62 0.37
C GLN A 170 -2.32 -19.53 0.18
N SER A 171 -2.23 -20.21 -0.97
CA SER A 171 -1.06 -21.02 -1.34
C SER A 171 0.23 -20.17 -1.46
N PHE A 172 0.12 -18.96 -2.00
CA PHE A 172 1.23 -18.03 -2.10
C PHE A 172 1.72 -17.57 -0.71
N LEU A 173 0.79 -17.20 0.15
CA LEU A 173 1.07 -16.83 1.54
C LEU A 173 1.77 -17.97 2.29
N SER A 174 1.28 -19.21 2.18
CA SER A 174 1.81 -20.36 2.92
C SER A 174 3.18 -20.84 2.40
N HIS A 175 3.42 -20.85 1.10
CA HIS A 175 4.63 -21.48 0.53
C HIS A 175 5.71 -20.51 0.08
N LYS A 176 5.33 -19.30 -0.35
CA LYS A 176 6.27 -18.35 -0.96
C LYS A 176 6.61 -17.21 -0.02
N LEU A 177 5.66 -16.76 0.79
CA LEU A 177 5.88 -15.63 1.71
C LEU A 177 6.33 -16.04 3.09
N GLN A 178 5.97 -17.24 3.53
CA GLN A 178 6.29 -17.75 4.85
C GLN A 178 7.76 -17.47 5.29
N PRO A 179 8.81 -17.78 4.49
CA PRO A 179 10.20 -17.55 4.92
C PRO A 179 10.55 -16.06 5.08
N PHE A 180 9.94 -15.20 4.27
CA PHE A 180 10.26 -13.79 4.19
C PHE A 180 9.49 -13.00 5.24
N TRP A 181 8.22 -13.32 5.47
CA TRP A 181 7.33 -12.57 6.36
C TRP A 181 7.58 -12.80 7.84
N ARG A 182 8.32 -13.85 8.20
CA ARG A 182 8.61 -14.22 9.59
C ARG A 182 8.96 -13.03 10.46
N ASP A 183 9.92 -12.20 10.03
CA ASP A 183 10.41 -11.11 10.87
C ASP A 183 9.44 -9.92 10.95
N ILE A 184 8.67 -9.65 9.88
CA ILE A 184 7.61 -8.63 9.93
C ILE A 184 6.46 -9.11 10.82
N ILE A 185 6.06 -10.39 10.72
CA ILE A 185 5.03 -10.98 11.59
C ILE A 185 5.49 -10.96 13.04
N ARG A 186 6.76 -11.30 13.31
CA ARG A 186 7.34 -11.22 14.65
C ARG A 186 7.28 -9.80 15.20
N GLU A 187 7.72 -8.81 14.43
CA GLU A 187 7.65 -7.39 14.82
C GLU A 187 6.20 -6.94 15.06
N TRP A 188 5.28 -7.36 14.20
CA TRP A 188 3.85 -7.10 14.35
C TRP A 188 3.26 -7.69 15.63
N SER A 189 3.60 -8.95 15.92
CA SER A 189 3.19 -9.64 17.15
C SER A 189 3.81 -9.01 18.40
N GLN A 190 5.09 -8.62 18.36
CA GLN A 190 5.78 -7.94 19.47
C GLN A 190 5.15 -6.59 19.82
N ARG A 191 4.49 -5.95 18.86
CA ARG A 191 3.71 -4.72 19.06
C ARG A 191 2.24 -5.00 19.37
N HIS A 192 1.88 -6.21 19.79
CA HIS A 192 0.50 -6.60 20.12
C HIS A 192 -0.49 -6.28 19.00
N GLU A 193 -0.08 -6.50 17.74
CA GLU A 193 -0.92 -6.26 16.58
C GLU A 193 -1.38 -4.79 16.42
N ALA A 194 -0.63 -3.83 16.98
CA ALA A 194 -0.97 -2.40 17.01
C ALA A 194 -1.10 -1.72 15.62
N PHE A 195 -0.60 -2.35 14.57
CA PHE A 195 -0.73 -1.89 13.19
C PHE A 195 -1.40 -2.95 12.33
N GLN A 196 -1.96 -2.59 11.19
CA GLN A 196 -2.48 -3.57 10.23
C GLN A 196 -1.43 -3.87 9.16
N ILE A 197 -1.37 -5.14 8.73
CA ILE A 197 -0.60 -5.53 7.55
C ILE A 197 -1.61 -5.73 6.41
N CYS A 198 -1.39 -5.02 5.33
CA CYS A 198 -2.15 -5.14 4.09
C CYS A 198 -1.28 -5.78 3.01
N MET A 199 -1.89 -6.60 2.14
CA MET A 199 -1.21 -7.11 0.95
C MET A 199 -2.00 -6.75 -0.28
N ALA A 200 -1.37 -6.03 -1.21
CA ALA A 200 -1.97 -5.72 -2.49
C ALA A 200 -1.35 -6.61 -3.58
N ALA A 201 -2.19 -7.25 -4.38
CA ALA A 201 -1.77 -8.06 -5.51
C ALA A 201 -2.67 -7.80 -6.71
N ASP A 202 -2.06 -7.65 -7.88
CA ASP A 202 -2.82 -7.52 -9.12
C ASP A 202 -3.32 -8.88 -9.59
N LEU A 203 -4.54 -8.89 -10.11
CA LEU A 203 -5.19 -10.03 -10.73
C LEU A 203 -5.31 -9.74 -12.23
N THR A 204 -4.65 -10.57 -13.03
CA THR A 204 -4.54 -10.35 -14.48
C THR A 204 -5.20 -11.50 -15.25
N ALA A 205 -6.10 -11.17 -16.15
CA ALA A 205 -6.62 -12.08 -17.16
C ALA A 205 -5.60 -12.24 -18.28
N GLN A 206 -5.39 -13.49 -18.69
CA GLN A 206 -4.61 -13.80 -19.89
C GLN A 206 -5.49 -14.48 -20.93
N THR A 207 -5.58 -13.86 -22.11
CA THR A 207 -6.26 -14.40 -23.28
C THR A 207 -5.39 -15.43 -24.01
N THR A 208 -6.00 -16.15 -24.96
CA THR A 208 -5.32 -17.10 -25.84
C THR A 208 -4.28 -16.45 -26.76
N ASP A 209 -4.45 -15.18 -27.12
CA ASP A 209 -3.48 -14.37 -27.87
C ASP A 209 -2.42 -13.70 -26.96
N LEU A 210 -2.26 -14.19 -25.73
CA LEU A 210 -1.30 -13.72 -24.72
C LEU A 210 -1.45 -12.24 -24.32
N LYS A 211 -2.55 -11.58 -24.66
CA LYS A 211 -2.85 -10.25 -24.12
C LYS A 211 -3.19 -10.36 -22.64
N SER A 212 -2.69 -9.39 -21.89
CA SER A 212 -2.89 -9.27 -20.45
C SER A 212 -3.82 -8.11 -20.14
N PHE A 213 -4.81 -8.38 -19.29
CA PHE A 213 -5.79 -7.40 -18.85
C PHE A 213 -5.86 -7.38 -17.33
N HIS A 214 -5.78 -6.20 -16.75
CA HIS A 214 -5.88 -6.00 -15.30
C HIS A 214 -7.35 -6.06 -14.87
N LEU A 215 -7.75 -7.23 -14.36
CA LEU A 215 -9.11 -7.51 -13.92
C LEU A 215 -9.43 -6.83 -12.60
N SER A 216 -8.55 -7.00 -11.61
CA SER A 216 -8.80 -6.51 -10.26
C SER A 216 -7.47 -6.27 -9.54
N THR A 217 -7.48 -5.44 -8.51
CA THR A 217 -6.43 -5.42 -7.49
C THR A 217 -7.03 -5.96 -6.22
N ALA A 218 -6.47 -7.07 -5.74
CA ALA A 218 -6.88 -7.68 -4.48
C ALA A 218 -6.10 -7.08 -3.32
N ILE A 219 -6.79 -6.68 -2.27
CA ILE A 219 -6.22 -6.12 -1.05
C ILE A 219 -6.66 -7.00 0.12
N PHE A 220 -5.70 -7.73 0.69
CA PHE A 220 -5.86 -8.40 1.97
C PHE A 220 -5.58 -7.41 3.12
N SER A 221 -6.29 -7.54 4.24
CA SER A 221 -5.96 -6.85 5.50
C SER A 221 -6.02 -7.81 6.69
N THR A 222 -4.99 -7.80 7.55
CA THR A 222 -5.00 -8.55 8.81
C THR A 222 -6.08 -8.08 9.78
N ARG A 223 -6.51 -6.81 9.68
CA ARG A 223 -7.57 -6.25 10.54
C ARG A 223 -8.94 -6.83 10.23
N THR A 224 -9.26 -7.02 8.94
CA THR A 224 -10.57 -7.54 8.51
C THR A 224 -10.56 -9.05 8.31
N GLY A 225 -9.37 -9.65 8.13
CA GLY A 225 -9.25 -11.07 7.78
C GLY A 225 -9.83 -11.39 6.39
N ALA A 226 -9.96 -10.40 5.51
CA ALA A 226 -10.63 -10.55 4.23
C ALA A 226 -9.81 -10.01 3.05
N LEU A 227 -10.04 -10.58 1.88
CA LEU A 227 -9.59 -10.10 0.57
C LEU A 227 -10.68 -9.22 -0.06
N ALA A 228 -10.40 -7.95 -0.24
CA ALA A 228 -11.23 -7.04 -1.03
C ALA A 228 -10.70 -7.00 -2.48
N LEU A 229 -11.52 -7.36 -3.47
CA LEU A 229 -11.16 -7.27 -4.88
C LEU A 229 -11.72 -5.97 -5.44
N MET A 230 -10.83 -5.00 -5.68
CA MET A 230 -11.16 -3.72 -6.31
C MET A 230 -11.14 -3.88 -7.83
N PRO A 231 -12.08 -3.28 -8.57
CA PRO A 231 -12.08 -3.40 -10.03
C PRO A 231 -10.83 -2.78 -10.63
N GLY A 232 -10.17 -3.52 -11.52
CA GLY A 232 -9.00 -3.07 -12.27
C GLY A 232 -9.37 -2.13 -13.41
N LYS A 233 -8.37 -1.66 -14.14
CA LYS A 233 -8.57 -0.72 -15.27
C LYS A 233 -9.37 -1.34 -16.42
N ASP A 234 -9.24 -2.66 -16.65
CA ASP A 234 -9.87 -3.36 -17.77
C ASP A 234 -11.19 -4.05 -17.35
N ASN A 235 -11.62 -3.82 -16.11
CA ASN A 235 -12.88 -4.34 -15.58
C ASN A 235 -14.06 -3.44 -15.97
N VAL A 236 -15.19 -4.05 -16.31
CA VAL A 236 -16.42 -3.35 -16.71
C VAL A 236 -17.08 -2.53 -15.58
N ASN A 237 -16.83 -2.86 -14.31
CA ASN A 237 -17.52 -2.24 -13.19
C ASN A 237 -17.26 -0.72 -13.17
N PRO A 238 -18.32 0.12 -13.27
CA PRO A 238 -18.17 1.57 -13.30
C PRO A 238 -17.78 2.17 -11.93
N VAL A 239 -18.04 1.45 -10.83
CA VAL A 239 -17.76 1.90 -9.47
C VAL A 239 -16.37 1.41 -9.06
N LYS A 240 -15.33 2.22 -9.32
CA LYS A 240 -13.92 1.86 -9.08
C LYS A 240 -13.46 2.03 -7.63
N ASP A 241 -14.21 2.77 -6.83
CA ASP A 241 -13.91 3.12 -5.44
C ASP A 241 -14.44 2.10 -4.42
N LYS A 242 -15.18 1.07 -4.87
CA LYS A 242 -15.74 0.02 -4.00
C LYS A 242 -15.30 -1.38 -4.45
N PRO A 243 -15.10 -2.31 -3.51
CA PRO A 243 -14.78 -3.68 -3.85
C PRO A 243 -15.96 -4.37 -4.55
N GLU A 244 -15.65 -5.14 -5.59
CA GLU A 244 -16.60 -6.01 -6.30
C GLU A 244 -16.93 -7.23 -5.45
N PHE A 245 -15.91 -7.73 -4.75
CA PHE A 245 -16.00 -8.90 -3.88
C PHE A 245 -15.24 -8.64 -2.60
N VAL A 246 -15.81 -9.10 -1.49
CA VAL A 246 -15.12 -9.19 -0.20
C VAL A 246 -15.17 -10.65 0.24
N VAL A 247 -14.00 -11.28 0.27
CA VAL A 247 -13.86 -12.72 0.49
C VAL A 247 -13.17 -12.93 1.83
N PRO A 248 -13.87 -13.45 2.86
CA PRO A 248 -13.22 -13.78 4.11
C PRO A 248 -12.21 -14.92 3.89
N LEU A 249 -11.04 -14.75 4.48
CA LEU A 249 -10.06 -15.81 4.63
C LEU A 249 -10.31 -16.52 5.96
N ASP A 250 -9.96 -17.81 6.01
CA ASP A 250 -10.11 -18.60 7.22
C ASP A 250 -9.22 -18.00 8.34
N PRO A 251 -9.77 -17.66 9.53
CA PRO A 251 -8.96 -17.17 10.64
C PRO A 251 -7.86 -18.14 11.08
N SER A 252 -8.12 -19.46 10.96
CA SER A 252 -7.15 -20.50 11.31
C SER A 252 -5.93 -20.49 10.39
N PHE A 253 -6.11 -20.08 9.13
CA PHE A 253 -5.02 -19.93 8.17
C PHE A 253 -4.01 -18.87 8.65
N PHE A 254 -4.49 -17.72 9.13
CA PHE A 254 -3.61 -16.67 9.68
C PHE A 254 -2.95 -17.08 10.99
N ARG A 255 -3.70 -17.72 11.88
CA ARG A 255 -3.12 -18.25 13.12
C ARG A 255 -2.06 -19.29 12.83
N GLY A 256 -2.21 -20.11 11.78
CA GLY A 256 -1.19 -21.04 11.31
C GLY A 256 0.07 -20.34 10.80
N LEU A 257 -0.08 -19.20 10.09
CA LEU A 257 1.05 -18.38 9.66
C LEU A 257 1.81 -17.75 10.83
N ILE A 258 1.11 -17.35 11.90
CA ILE A 258 1.71 -16.71 13.09
C ILE A 258 2.29 -17.76 14.05
N GLY A 259 1.54 -18.83 14.32
CA GLY A 259 1.87 -19.87 15.30
C GLY A 259 3.14 -20.65 14.99
N GLY A 260 3.62 -20.63 13.75
CA GLY A 260 4.95 -21.14 13.41
C GLY A 260 6.13 -20.30 13.93
N TYR A 261 5.88 -19.12 14.51
CA TYR A 261 6.92 -18.11 14.81
C TYR A 261 6.92 -17.51 16.20
N VAL A 262 5.94 -17.83 17.04
CA VAL A 262 5.79 -17.29 18.41
C VAL A 262 6.27 -18.29 19.49
N ASN A 263 7.08 -19.29 19.09
CA ASN A 263 7.80 -20.17 20.02
C ASN A 263 9.26 -19.73 20.19
#